data_AF-A0AAF0LBM6-F1
#
_entry.id   AF-A0AAF0LBM6-F1
#
_cell.length_a   1.000
_cell.length_b   1.000
_cell.length_c   1.000
_cell.angle_alpha   90.00
_cell.angle_beta   90.00
_cell.angle_gamma   90.00
#
_symmetry.space_group_name_H-M   'P 1'
#
loop_
_entity.id
_entity.type
_entity.pdbx_description
1 polymer ?
#
loop_
_entity_poly.entity_id
_entity_poly.type
_entity_poly.pdbx_seq_one_letter_code
_entity_poly.pdbx_strand_id
1 'polypeptide(L)' 'MTGSNAGVKRNRLPRGVEPARIRDIALHPDTGKDFQAAAKASGNLSFSLYLERLRAQLVAEYGALPVLDETPEVAHTAA' A
#
# COMPACT_ATOMS: atom_id res chain seq x y z
N MET A 1 -18.01 15.12 2.07
CA MET A 1 -17.49 14.78 0.73
C MET A 1 -18.07 13.44 0.31
N THR A 2 -18.97 13.42 -0.66
CA THR A 2 -19.53 12.20 -1.26
C THR A 2 -18.46 11.54 -2.11
N GLY A 3 -17.62 10.71 -1.49
CA GLY A 3 -16.63 9.91 -2.19
C GLY A 3 -17.34 8.88 -3.07
N SER A 4 -17.48 9.20 -4.35
CA SER A 4 -18.00 8.24 -5.34
C SER A 4 -16.98 7.11 -5.49
N ASN A 5 -17.20 6.01 -4.77
CA ASN A 5 -16.43 4.78 -4.89
C ASN A 5 -16.78 3.97 -6.16
N ALA A 6 -17.48 4.60 -7.12
CA ALA A 6 -17.87 3.98 -8.37
C ALA A 6 -16.62 3.56 -9.16
N GLY A 7 -16.57 2.29 -9.56
CA GLY A 7 -15.48 1.73 -10.37
C GLY A 7 -14.18 1.41 -9.62
N VAL A 8 -14.13 1.49 -8.28
CA VAL A 8 -12.94 1.07 -7.53
C VAL A 8 -12.85 -0.46 -7.50
N LYS A 9 -11.77 -1.01 -8.06
CA LYS A 9 -11.49 -2.45 -8.01
C LYS A 9 -11.04 -2.84 -6.61
N ARG A 10 -11.87 -3.61 -5.90
CA ARG A 10 -11.61 -4.02 -4.51
C ARG A 10 -10.81 -5.31 -4.43
N ASN A 11 -10.00 -5.44 -3.38
CA ASN A 11 -9.42 -6.72 -3.02
C ASN A 11 -10.54 -7.70 -2.63
N ARG A 12 -10.74 -8.74 -3.44
CA ARG A 12 -11.69 -9.83 -3.15
C ARG A 12 -10.87 -11.06 -2.79
N LEU A 13 -10.74 -11.32 -1.49
CA LEU A 13 -10.09 -12.52 -1.02
C LEU A 13 -10.90 -13.77 -1.43
N PRO A 14 -10.23 -14.89 -1.76
CA PRO A 14 -10.91 -16.16 -1.98
C PRO A 14 -11.75 -16.56 -0.77
N ARG A 15 -12.81 -17.34 -1.02
CA ARG A 15 -13.68 -17.84 0.05
C ARG A 15 -12.85 -18.69 1.04
N GLY A 16 -13.02 -18.43 2.33
CA GLY A 16 -12.32 -19.13 3.40
C GLY A 16 -10.95 -18.55 3.78
N VAL A 17 -10.51 -17.47 3.13
CA VAL A 17 -9.29 -16.75 3.53
C VAL A 17 -9.64 -15.65 4.52
N GLU A 18 -9.12 -15.76 5.74
CA GLU A 18 -9.21 -14.70 6.74
C GLU A 18 -8.29 -13.53 6.37
N PRO A 19 -8.79 -12.29 6.33
CA PRO A 19 -7.96 -11.13 6.02
C PRO A 19 -6.98 -10.85 7.16
N ALA A 20 -5.71 -10.63 6.81
CA ALA A 20 -4.74 -10.01 7.71
C ALA A 20 -5.13 -8.55 7.91
N ARG A 21 -5.83 -8.24 9.02
CA ARG A 21 -6.24 -6.88 9.36
C ARG A 21 -5.10 -6.18 10.08
N ILE A 22 -4.27 -5.46 9.34
CA ILE A 22 -3.26 -4.56 9.91
C ILE A 22 -4.01 -3.30 10.39
N ARG A 23 -4.10 -3.11 11.71
CA ARG A 23 -4.74 -1.94 12.31
C ARG A 23 -3.78 -0.75 12.29
N ASP A 24 -4.33 0.43 12.05
CA ASP A 24 -3.70 1.74 12.29
C ASP A 24 -2.33 1.99 11.64
N ILE A 25 -2.24 1.81 10.31
CA ILE A 25 -1.06 2.25 9.54
C ILE A 25 -1.10 3.78 9.41
N ALA A 26 -0.22 4.46 10.14
CA ALA A 26 0.03 5.89 9.98
C ALA A 26 1.15 6.12 8.96
N LEU A 27 0.84 6.79 7.86
CA LEU A 27 1.81 7.19 6.84
C LEU A 27 2.06 8.69 6.90
N HIS A 28 3.25 9.12 6.48
CA HIS A 28 3.46 10.53 6.17
C HIS A 28 2.42 10.98 5.12
N PRO A 29 1.83 12.19 5.22
CA PRO A 29 0.75 12.61 4.34
C PRO A 29 1.08 12.50 2.86
N ASP A 30 2.30 12.85 2.47
CA ASP A 30 2.72 12.81 1.07
C ASP A 30 2.90 11.38 0.57
N THR A 31 3.51 10.50 1.36
CA THR A 31 3.58 9.06 1.07
C THR A 31 2.19 8.44 0.90
N GLY A 32 1.24 8.82 1.76
CA GLY A 32 -0.15 8.39 1.64
C GLY A 32 -0.81 8.84 0.34
N LYS A 33 -0.61 10.10 -0.07
CA LYS A 33 -1.12 10.64 -1.34
C LYS A 33 -0.50 9.93 -2.55
N ASP A 34 0.81 9.70 -2.53
CA ASP A 34 1.52 9.05 -3.63
C ASP A 34 1.00 7.64 -3.88
N PHE A 35 0.83 6.85 -2.81
CA PHE A 35 0.25 5.51 -2.94
C PHE A 35 -1.21 5.54 -3.41
N GLN A 36 -2.02 6.50 -2.97
CA GLN A 36 -3.38 6.65 -3.47
C GLN A 36 -3.43 7.05 -4.95
N ALA A 37 -2.55 7.95 -5.37
CA ALA A 37 -2.43 8.37 -6.77
C ALA A 37 -1.99 7.18 -7.65
N ALA A 38 -1.00 6.42 -7.22
CA ALA A 38 -0.54 5.22 -7.91
C ALA A 38 -1.63 4.14 -7.99
N ALA A 39 -2.39 3.91 -6.92
CA ALA A 39 -3.53 2.99 -6.91
C ALA A 39 -4.59 3.40 -7.94
N LYS A 40 -4.87 4.71 -8.05
CA LYS A 40 -5.79 5.25 -9.04
C LYS A 40 -5.27 5.08 -10.46
N ALA A 41 -4.01 5.41 -10.71
CA ALA A 41 -3.35 5.26 -12.01
C ALA A 41 -3.29 3.80 -12.48
N SER A 42 -3.21 2.85 -11.54
CA SER A 42 -3.18 1.39 -11.79
C SER A 42 -4.56 0.80 -12.17
N GLY A 43 -5.48 1.62 -12.67
CA GLY A 43 -6.84 1.20 -13.04
C GLY A 43 -7.83 1.26 -11.88
N ASN A 44 -7.74 2.30 -11.06
CA ASN A 44 -8.66 2.62 -9.97
C ASN A 44 -8.74 1.51 -8.90
N LEU A 45 -7.59 1.07 -8.40
CA LEU A 45 -7.51 0.02 -7.39
C LEU A 45 -7.85 0.56 -6.00
N SER A 46 -8.45 -0.28 -5.15
CA SER A 46 -8.48 -0.01 -3.71
C SER A 46 -7.06 -0.07 -3.14
N PHE A 47 -6.81 0.68 -2.07
CA PHE A 47 -5.50 0.72 -1.42
C PHE A 47 -4.95 -0.68 -1.08
N SER A 48 -5.80 -1.53 -0.49
CA SER A 48 -5.45 -2.92 -0.19
C SER A 48 -5.09 -3.74 -1.43
N LEU A 49 -5.82 -3.59 -2.55
CA LEU A 49 -5.53 -4.34 -3.78
C LEU A 49 -4.25 -3.84 -4.44
N TYR A 50 -4.01 -2.53 -4.38
CA TYR A 50 -2.77 -1.94 -4.87
C TYR A 50 -1.56 -2.50 -4.11
N LEU A 51 -1.60 -2.56 -2.78
CA LEU A 51 -0.51 -3.13 -1.97
C LEU A 51 -0.28 -4.62 -2.25
N GLU A 52 -1.32 -5.42 -2.46
CA GLU A 52 -1.19 -6.83 -2.84
C GLU A 52 -0.52 -7.00 -4.21
N ARG A 53 -0.86 -6.14 -5.18
CA ARG A 53 -0.25 -6.14 -6.52
C ARG A 53 1.21 -5.71 -6.45
N LEU A 54 1.51 -4.68 -5.66
CA LEU A 54 2.88 -4.21 -5.43
C LEU A 54 3.73 -5.31 -4.78
N ARG A 55 3.21 -5.99 -3.76
CA ARG A 55 3.87 -7.16 -3.16
C ARG A 55 4.15 -8.22 -4.21
N ALA A 56 3.17 -8.60 -5.02
CA ALA A 56 3.33 -9.63 -6.04
C ALA A 56 4.40 -9.24 -7.08
N GLN A 57 4.44 -7.97 -7.49
CA GLN A 57 5.46 -7.45 -8.39
C GLN A 57 6.86 -7.54 -7.76
N LEU A 58 7.04 -7.07 -6.53
CA LEU A 58 8.32 -7.13 -5.83
C LEU A 58 8.80 -8.58 -5.64
N VAL A 59 7.90 -9.49 -5.27
CA VAL A 59 8.24 -10.92 -5.17
C VAL A 59 8.62 -11.52 -6.52
N ALA A 60 7.94 -11.13 -7.60
CA ALA A 60 8.30 -11.59 -8.95
C ALA A 60 9.67 -11.07 -9.41
N GLU A 61 10.04 -9.86 -9.00
CA GLU A 61 11.29 -9.20 -9.37
C GLU A 61 12.49 -9.65 -8.53
N TYR A 62 12.30 -9.78 -7.21
CA TYR A 62 13.37 -10.04 -6.25
C TYR A 62 13.33 -11.45 -5.62
N GLY A 63 12.33 -12.27 -5.96
CA GLY A 63 12.08 -13.58 -5.35
C GLY A 63 11.44 -13.53 -3.96
N ALA A 64 11.46 -12.36 -3.30
CA ALA A 64 10.87 -12.10 -2.00
C ALA A 64 10.50 -10.61 -1.86
N LEU A 65 9.81 -10.24 -0.76
CA LEU A 65 9.75 -8.83 -0.39
C LEU A 65 11.14 -8.37 0.05
N PRO A 66 11.67 -7.26 -0.50
CA PRO A 66 12.95 -6.72 -0.07
C PRO A 66 12.97 -6.44 1.44
N VAL A 67 14.06 -6.83 2.10
CA VAL A 67 14.36 -6.37 3.45
C VAL A 67 14.99 -4.98 3.30
N LEU A 68 14.36 -3.97 3.89
CA LEU A 68 14.87 -2.61 3.86
C LEU A 68 15.84 -2.46 5.04
N ASP A 69 17.13 -2.35 4.76
CA ASP A 69 18.13 -2.08 5.80
C ASP A 69 18.04 -0.62 6.26
N GLU A 70 18.03 -0.42 7.58
CA GLU A 70 18.09 0.89 8.21
C GLU A 70 19.49 1.48 7.98
N THR A 71 19.63 2.29 6.94
CA THR A 71 20.68 3.33 6.96
C THR A 71 20.22 4.36 8.00
N PRO A 72 21.06 4.72 8.99
CA PRO A 72 20.62 5.14 10.33
C PRO A 72 19.70 6.35 10.31
N GLU A 73 18.74 6.35 11.24
CA GLU A 73 17.92 7.50 11.64
C GLU A 73 18.76 8.79 11.66
N VAL A 74 18.59 9.64 10.65
CA VAL A 74 19.01 11.02 10.76
C VAL A 74 18.01 11.69 11.70
N ALA A 75 18.35 11.68 13.00
CA ALA A 75 17.63 12.40 14.03
C ALA A 75 17.59 13.90 13.68
N HIS A 76 16.53 14.33 13.00
CA HIS A 76 16.23 15.75 12.82
C HIS A 76 15.56 16.29 14.08
N THR A 77 16.33 16.39 15.17
CA THR A 77 16.05 17.37 16.21
C THR A 77 16.80 18.64 15.82
N ALA A 78 16.15 19.50 15.04
CA ALA A 78 16.61 20.88 14.88
C ALA A 78 16.09 21.70 16.07
N ALA A 79 17.03 22.42 16.70
CA ALA A 79 16.90 23.25 17.88
C ALA A 79 16.04 24.51 17.68
#